data_AF-A0A669CMG5-F1
#
_entry.id   AF-A0A669CMG5-F1
#
_cell.length_a   1.000
_cell.length_b   1.000
_cell.length_c   1.000
_cell.angle_alpha   90.00
_cell.angle_beta   90.00
_cell.angle_gamma   90.00
#
_symmetry.space_group_name_H-M   'P 1'
#
loop_
_entity.id
_entity.type
_entity.pdbx_description
1 polymer ?
#
loop_
_entity_poly.entity_id
_entity_poly.type
_entity_poly.pdbx_seq_one_letter_code
_entity_poly.pdbx_strand_id
1 'polypeptide(L)'
;MSGVSSDQLHKSTLSVYSNLMEHFNPGLQKLVALGNSYIKAFQALGVCSEAYFSAVAKMGDQALHTLSSRSLGDVLIQISETQRRLTAEMEGVFRWFQIEVLQAMEKNIKLDEEYIDGSRRVYELEVRNQAEALEKQLRRGTYRDSLENSEYMLYLRQSHQEILKEEERRYRFLAEKHCGLTQSLLFLINKVFIHTGHPTQ
;
A
#
# COMPACT_ATOMS: atom_id res chain seq x y z
N MET A 1 -20.90 33.28 -9.86
CA MET A 1 -20.44 32.04 -9.22
C MET A 1 -20.21 32.38 -7.76
N SER A 2 -21.07 31.95 -6.84
CA SER A 2 -20.85 32.21 -5.41
C SER A 2 -19.67 31.35 -4.94
N GLY A 3 -18.59 31.98 -4.48
CA GLY A 3 -17.44 31.28 -3.91
C GLY A 3 -17.86 30.35 -2.77
N VAL A 4 -17.08 29.29 -2.53
CA VAL A 4 -17.27 28.37 -1.41
C VAL A 4 -17.27 29.17 -0.10
N SER A 5 -18.30 28.98 0.73
CA SER A 5 -18.42 29.64 2.04
C SER A 5 -17.33 29.17 3.01
N SER A 6 -16.88 30.04 3.92
CA SER A 6 -15.94 29.70 4.99
C SER A 6 -16.35 28.44 5.75
N ASP A 7 -17.64 28.30 6.05
CA ASP A 7 -18.18 27.18 6.83
C ASP A 7 -18.15 25.88 6.04
N GLN A 8 -18.42 25.95 4.73
CA GLN A 8 -18.32 24.79 3.85
C GLN A 8 -16.88 24.32 3.74
N LEU A 9 -15.94 25.26 3.60
CA LEU A 9 -14.52 24.95 3.49
C LEU A 9 -13.97 24.37 4.79
N HIS A 10 -14.33 24.95 5.94
CA HIS A 10 -13.96 24.45 7.26
C HIS A 10 -14.50 23.04 7.50
N LYS A 11 -15.79 22.81 7.25
CA LYS A 11 -16.41 21.47 7.38
C LYS A 11 -15.77 20.45 6.45
N SER A 12 -15.46 20.84 5.21
CA SER A 12 -14.78 19.97 4.24
C SER A 12 -13.39 19.58 4.75
N THR A 13 -12.59 20.53 5.24
CA THR A 13 -11.27 20.27 5.83
C THR A 13 -11.34 19.30 7.01
N LEU A 14 -12.26 19.53 7.97
CA LEU A 14 -12.44 18.61 9.10
C LEU A 14 -12.93 17.22 8.66
N SER A 15 -13.76 17.15 7.61
CA SER A 15 -14.19 15.87 7.05
C SER A 15 -13.01 15.05 6.51
N VAL A 16 -12.02 15.68 5.88
CA VAL A 16 -10.82 14.96 5.41
C VAL A 16 -10.01 14.42 6.60
N TYR A 17 -9.80 15.24 7.64
CA TYR A 17 -9.16 14.77 8.88
C TYR A 17 -9.88 13.55 9.48
N SER A 18 -11.21 13.62 9.63
CA SER A 18 -12.00 12.49 10.14
C SER A 18 -11.95 11.27 9.21
N ASN A 19 -12.02 11.46 7.89
CA ASN A 19 -11.92 10.35 6.93
C ASN A 19 -10.57 9.62 7.03
N LEU A 20 -9.46 10.35 7.22
CA LEU A 20 -8.15 9.73 7.38
C LEU A 20 -8.07 8.86 8.64
N MET A 21 -8.61 9.36 9.77
CA MET A 21 -8.55 8.66 11.05
C MET A 21 -9.56 7.51 11.16
N GLU A 22 -10.79 7.75 10.71
CA GLU A 22 -11.92 6.84 10.94
C GLU A 22 -12.06 5.79 9.82
N HIS A 23 -11.51 6.07 8.62
CA HIS A 23 -11.66 5.18 7.47
C HIS A 23 -10.32 4.73 6.87
N PHE A 24 -9.43 5.67 6.53
CA PHE A 24 -8.17 5.31 5.85
C PHE A 24 -7.26 4.43 6.73
N ASN A 25 -6.95 4.88 7.96
CA ASN A 25 -6.07 4.14 8.86
C ASN A 25 -6.63 2.77 9.28
N PRO A 26 -7.92 2.64 9.66
CA PRO A 26 -8.55 1.34 9.89
C PRO A 26 -8.58 0.46 8.63
N GLY A 27 -8.82 1.06 7.45
CA GLY A 27 -8.73 0.37 6.17
C GLY A 27 -7.33 -0.20 5.90
N LEU A 28 -6.28 0.57 6.22
CA LEU A 28 -4.89 0.15 6.08
C LEU A 28 -4.53 -0.96 7.09
N GLN A 29 -5.03 -0.91 8.33
CA GLN A 29 -4.88 -2.01 9.30
C GLN A 29 -5.53 -3.30 8.78
N LYS A 30 -6.74 -3.19 8.21
CA LYS A 30 -7.41 -4.34 7.59
C LYS A 30 -6.60 -4.91 6.43
N LEU A 31 -5.99 -4.05 5.59
CA LEU A 31 -5.09 -4.49 4.52
C LEU A 31 -3.87 -5.23 5.06
N VAL A 32 -3.26 -4.78 6.16
CA VAL A 32 -2.16 -5.50 6.82
C VAL A 32 -2.59 -6.89 7.29
N ALA A 33 -3.76 -7.01 7.92
CA ALA A 33 -4.30 -8.30 8.36
C ALA A 33 -4.57 -9.27 7.18
N LEU A 34 -5.13 -8.75 6.08
CA LEU A 34 -5.34 -9.52 4.85
C LEU A 34 -4.02 -9.91 4.20
N GLY A 35 -3.05 -9.01 4.14
CA GLY A 35 -1.70 -9.28 3.61
C GLY A 35 -0.98 -10.37 4.40
N ASN A 36 -1.08 -10.36 5.73
CA ASN A 36 -0.54 -11.43 6.57
C ASN A 36 -1.23 -12.78 6.30
N SER A 37 -2.54 -12.78 6.08
CA SER A 37 -3.29 -13.98 5.70
C SER A 37 -2.84 -14.50 4.34
N TYR A 38 -2.56 -13.58 3.40
CA TYR A 38 -2.06 -13.92 2.07
C TYR A 38 -0.65 -14.57 2.13
N ILE A 39 0.27 -14.03 2.95
CA ILE A 39 1.58 -14.65 3.19
C ILE A 39 1.43 -16.06 3.77
N LYS A 40 0.55 -16.26 4.75
CA LYS A 40 0.31 -17.58 5.35
C LYS A 40 -0.19 -18.59 4.33
N ALA A 41 -1.12 -18.19 3.45
CA ALA A 41 -1.61 -19.04 2.37
C ALA A 41 -0.46 -19.45 1.43
N PHE A 42 0.43 -18.51 1.11
CA PHE A 42 1.60 -18.79 0.28
C PHE A 42 2.60 -19.73 0.96
N GLN A 43 2.87 -19.55 2.25
CA GLN A 43 3.73 -20.46 3.02
C GLN A 43 3.17 -21.89 3.03
N ALA A 44 1.86 -22.04 3.20
CA ALA A 44 1.19 -23.33 3.11
C ALA A 44 1.33 -23.96 1.71
N LEU A 45 1.18 -23.15 0.65
CA LEU A 45 1.44 -23.60 -0.72
C LEU A 45 2.89 -24.09 -0.88
N GLY A 46 3.87 -23.37 -0.34
CA GLY A 46 5.28 -23.76 -0.41
C GLY A 46 5.54 -25.13 0.23
N VAL A 47 5.02 -25.36 1.44
CA VAL A 47 5.12 -26.64 2.15
C VAL A 47 4.47 -27.78 1.36
N CYS A 48 3.25 -27.57 0.86
CA CYS A 48 2.54 -28.57 0.06
C CYS A 48 3.27 -28.87 -1.26
N SER A 49 3.82 -27.83 -1.91
CA SER A 49 4.57 -27.96 -3.16
C SER A 49 5.84 -28.77 -2.94
N GLU A 50 6.60 -28.51 -1.87
CA GLU A 50 7.79 -29.27 -1.53
C GLU A 50 7.47 -30.76 -1.31
N ALA A 51 6.41 -31.06 -0.57
CA ALA A 51 5.99 -32.44 -0.32
C ALA A 51 5.61 -33.16 -1.62
N TYR A 52 4.82 -32.51 -2.49
CA TYR A 52 4.38 -33.07 -3.76
C TYR A 52 5.55 -33.31 -4.71
N PHE A 53 6.38 -32.29 -4.96
CA PHE A 53 7.49 -32.41 -5.90
C PHE A 53 8.64 -33.27 -5.37
N SER A 54 8.79 -33.40 -4.04
CA SER A 54 9.64 -34.45 -3.46
C SER A 54 9.15 -35.86 -3.81
N ALA A 55 7.83 -36.09 -3.80
CA ALA A 55 7.28 -37.38 -4.23
C ALA A 55 7.47 -37.62 -5.73
N VAL A 56 7.32 -36.59 -6.58
CA VAL A 56 7.60 -36.67 -8.02
C VAL A 56 9.08 -37.00 -8.27
N ALA A 57 10.01 -36.37 -7.55
CA ALA A 57 11.44 -36.67 -7.67
C ALA A 57 11.75 -38.13 -7.30
N LYS A 58 11.12 -38.67 -6.25
CA LYS A 58 11.24 -40.09 -5.87
C LYS A 58 10.72 -41.03 -6.97
N MET A 59 9.62 -40.68 -7.63
CA MET A 59 9.14 -41.44 -8.79
C MET A 59 10.14 -41.37 -9.97
N GLY A 60 10.76 -40.21 -10.17
CA GLY A 60 11.83 -40.04 -11.15
C GLY A 60 13.04 -40.93 -10.86
N ASP A 61 13.48 -40.98 -9.61
CA ASP A 61 14.56 -41.84 -9.14
C ASP A 61 14.27 -43.34 -9.40
N GLN A 62 13.04 -43.79 -9.10
CA GLN A 62 12.61 -45.15 -9.43
C GLN A 62 12.66 -45.42 -10.94
N ALA A 63 12.24 -44.46 -11.77
CA ALA A 63 12.25 -44.60 -13.22
C ALA A 63 13.69 -44.68 -13.80
N LEU A 64 14.67 -44.01 -13.18
CA LEU A 64 16.10 -44.10 -13.57
C LEU A 64 16.67 -45.52 -13.50
N HIS A 65 16.12 -46.34 -12.60
CA HIS A 65 16.50 -47.74 -12.41
C HIS A 65 15.77 -48.71 -13.36
N THR A 66 14.88 -48.22 -14.21
CA THR A 66 14.20 -49.04 -15.23
C THR A 66 14.97 -49.06 -16.55
N LEU A 67 14.78 -50.11 -17.35
CA LEU A 67 15.43 -50.25 -18.66
C LEU A 67 14.76 -49.39 -19.74
N SER A 68 13.43 -49.23 -19.68
CA SER A 68 12.63 -48.55 -20.72
C SER A 68 12.36 -47.07 -20.47
N SER A 69 12.48 -46.61 -19.22
CA SER A 69 11.96 -45.30 -18.80
C SER A 69 12.99 -44.40 -18.13
N ARG A 70 14.29 -44.74 -18.24
CA ARG A 70 15.38 -43.96 -17.64
C ARG A 70 15.33 -42.48 -18.03
N SER A 71 15.19 -42.15 -19.31
CA SER A 71 15.13 -40.75 -19.76
C SER A 71 13.93 -39.98 -19.19
N LEU A 72 12.82 -40.66 -18.89
CA LEU A 72 11.67 -40.05 -18.22
C LEU A 72 11.95 -39.79 -16.73
N GLY A 73 12.81 -40.59 -16.10
CA GLY A 73 13.29 -40.35 -14.74
C GLY A 73 14.03 -39.02 -14.60
N ASP A 74 14.95 -38.74 -15.52
CA ASP A 74 15.68 -37.46 -15.58
C ASP A 74 14.70 -36.28 -15.72
N VAL A 75 13.69 -36.40 -16.58
CA VAL A 75 12.66 -35.36 -16.78
C VAL A 75 11.86 -35.11 -15.50
N LEU A 76 11.43 -36.15 -14.78
CA LEU A 76 10.66 -36.03 -13.54
C LEU A 76 11.46 -35.33 -12.43
N ILE A 77 12.75 -35.65 -12.31
CA ILE A 77 13.65 -35.00 -11.36
C ILE A 77 13.83 -33.52 -11.73
N GLN A 78 14.06 -33.21 -13.02
CA GLN A 78 14.21 -31.84 -13.50
C GLN A 78 12.95 -30.98 -13.30
N ILE A 79 11.75 -31.55 -13.48
CA ILE A 79 10.48 -30.89 -13.17
C ILE A 79 10.44 -30.51 -11.69
N SER A 80 10.79 -31.46 -10.82
CA SER A 80 10.77 -31.27 -9.36
C SER A 80 11.76 -30.21 -8.89
N GLU A 81 12.97 -30.18 -9.46
CA GLU A 81 13.97 -29.14 -9.20
C GLU A 81 13.54 -27.76 -9.69
N THR A 82 12.92 -27.70 -10.87
CA THR A 82 12.43 -26.43 -11.43
C THR A 82 11.32 -25.85 -10.57
N GLN A 83 10.41 -26.67 -10.07
CA GLN A 83 9.34 -26.24 -9.17
C GLN A 83 9.85 -25.79 -7.80
N ARG A 84 10.87 -26.46 -7.26
CA ARG A 84 11.55 -26.01 -6.02
C ARG A 84 12.22 -24.65 -6.19
N ARG A 85 12.94 -24.42 -7.30
CA ARG A 85 13.53 -23.11 -7.60
C ARG A 85 12.47 -22.03 -7.75
N LEU A 86 11.39 -22.30 -8.47
CA LEU A 86 10.28 -21.36 -8.63
C LEU A 86 9.65 -20.99 -7.29
N THR A 87 9.41 -21.98 -6.44
CA THR A 87 8.85 -21.76 -5.09
C THR A 87 9.78 -20.88 -4.25
N ALA A 88 11.10 -21.13 -4.27
CA ALA A 88 12.09 -20.34 -3.54
C ALA A 88 12.21 -18.87 -4.02
N GLU A 89 12.11 -18.63 -5.33
CA GLU A 89 12.09 -17.28 -5.90
C GLU A 89 10.81 -16.53 -5.47
N MET A 90 9.67 -17.22 -5.50
CA MET A 90 8.38 -16.67 -5.07
C MET A 90 8.39 -16.36 -3.56
N GLU A 91 9.00 -17.19 -2.72
CA GLU A 91 9.24 -16.86 -1.30
C GLU A 91 10.05 -15.57 -1.14
N GLY A 92 11.01 -15.31 -2.02
CA GLY A 92 11.75 -14.05 -2.06
C GLY A 92 10.82 -12.85 -2.25
N VAL A 93 9.88 -12.94 -3.19
CA VAL A 93 8.87 -11.90 -3.44
C VAL A 93 7.97 -11.70 -2.22
N PHE A 94 7.53 -12.78 -1.56
CA PHE A 94 6.67 -12.66 -0.37
C PHE A 94 7.42 -12.14 0.87
N ARG A 95 8.72 -12.43 1.02
CA ARG A 95 9.57 -11.78 2.04
C ARG A 95 9.68 -10.27 1.80
N TRP A 96 9.90 -9.88 0.55
CA TRP A 96 9.92 -8.46 0.17
C TRP A 96 8.55 -7.81 0.45
N PHE A 97 7.44 -8.45 0.07
CA PHE A 97 6.08 -7.96 0.35
C PHE A 97 5.85 -7.74 1.85
N GLN A 98 6.28 -8.67 2.69
CA GLN A 98 6.16 -8.54 4.14
C GLN A 98 6.89 -7.30 4.67
N ILE A 99 8.15 -7.10 4.26
CA ILE A 99 9.01 -6.03 4.76
C ILE A 99 8.62 -4.68 4.15
N GLU A 100 8.58 -4.61 2.82
CA GLU A 100 8.46 -3.34 2.11
C GLU A 100 7.03 -2.83 2.03
N VAL A 101 6.03 -3.71 2.13
CA VAL A 101 4.63 -3.33 2.04
C VAL A 101 3.97 -3.41 3.42
N LEU A 102 3.90 -4.59 4.03
CA LEU A 102 3.08 -4.77 5.24
C LEU A 102 3.68 -4.06 6.47
N GLN A 103 4.98 -4.22 6.72
CA GLN A 103 5.63 -3.52 7.85
C GLN A 103 5.66 -2.00 7.63
N ALA A 104 5.81 -1.54 6.38
CA ALA A 104 5.74 -0.12 6.06
C ALA A 104 4.34 0.46 6.34
N MET A 105 3.28 -0.26 5.98
CA MET A 105 1.91 0.10 6.33
C MET A 105 1.70 0.15 7.84
N GLU A 106 2.11 -0.90 8.56
CA GLU A 106 1.96 -0.97 10.01
C GLU A 106 2.68 0.16 10.73
N LYS A 107 3.89 0.50 10.28
CA LYS A 107 4.64 1.65 10.79
C LYS A 107 3.92 2.96 10.50
N ASN A 108 3.44 3.14 9.26
CA ASN A 108 2.75 4.37 8.87
C ASN A 108 1.50 4.58 9.71
N ILE A 109 0.65 3.57 9.91
CA ILE A 109 -0.57 3.68 10.73
C ILE A 109 -0.28 4.25 12.12
N LYS A 110 0.77 3.76 12.79
CA LYS A 110 1.16 4.22 14.13
C LYS A 110 1.60 5.67 14.16
N LEU A 111 2.39 6.08 13.17
CA LEU A 111 2.87 7.47 13.06
C LEU A 111 1.76 8.42 12.60
N ASP A 112 0.84 7.91 11.77
CA ASP A 112 -0.21 8.70 11.14
C ASP A 112 -1.26 9.16 12.15
N GLU A 113 -1.57 8.31 13.14
CA GLU A 113 -2.54 8.62 14.19
C GLU A 113 -2.14 9.89 14.96
N GLU A 114 -0.90 9.94 15.46
CA GLU A 114 -0.37 11.09 16.20
C GLU A 114 -0.24 12.32 15.30
N TYR A 115 0.24 12.14 14.07
CA TYR A 115 0.46 13.23 13.12
C TYR A 115 -0.85 13.92 12.71
N ILE A 116 -1.86 13.14 12.31
CA ILE A 116 -3.15 13.67 11.83
C ILE A 116 -3.96 14.29 12.98
N ASP A 117 -3.98 13.66 14.16
CA ASP A 117 -4.63 14.25 15.35
C ASP A 117 -3.95 15.55 15.78
N GLY A 118 -2.62 15.58 15.82
CA GLY A 118 -1.84 16.79 16.12
C GLY A 118 -2.11 17.91 15.12
N SER A 119 -2.05 17.60 13.82
CA SER A 119 -2.32 18.56 12.74
C SER A 119 -3.76 19.11 12.80
N ARG A 120 -4.75 18.27 13.10
CA ARG A 120 -6.15 18.68 13.27
C ARG A 120 -6.31 19.69 14.41
N ARG A 121 -5.68 19.45 15.56
CA ARG A 121 -5.76 20.36 16.73
C ARG A 121 -5.14 21.72 16.43
N VAL A 122 -3.99 21.74 15.74
CA VAL A 122 -3.34 22.99 15.32
C VAL A 122 -4.24 23.77 14.37
N TYR A 123 -4.84 23.08 13.39
CA TYR A 123 -5.80 23.68 12.46
C TYR A 123 -7.00 24.29 13.20
N GLU A 124 -7.66 23.54 14.08
CA GLU A 124 -8.84 24.01 14.83
C GLU A 124 -8.52 25.22 15.72
N LEU A 125 -7.35 25.21 16.38
CA LEU A 125 -6.88 26.34 17.19
C LEU A 125 -6.67 27.60 16.33
N GLU A 126 -6.00 27.46 15.19
CA GLU A 126 -5.66 28.60 14.33
C GLU A 126 -6.88 29.17 13.62
N VAL A 127 -7.83 28.32 13.18
CA VAL A 127 -9.14 28.76 12.67
C VAL A 127 -9.84 29.64 13.71
N ARG A 128 -9.86 29.23 14.98
CA ARG A 128 -10.48 30.01 16.06
C ARG A 128 -9.76 31.34 16.26
N ASN A 129 -8.44 31.34 16.33
CA ASN A 129 -7.64 32.55 16.52
C ASN A 129 -7.88 33.58 15.40
N GLN A 130 -7.91 33.11 14.15
CA GLN A 130 -8.12 33.97 12.99
C GLN A 130 -9.56 34.47 12.88
N ALA A 131 -10.55 33.65 13.25
CA ALA A 131 -11.94 34.09 13.35
C ALA A 131 -12.11 35.22 14.39
N GLU A 132 -11.51 35.08 15.58
CA GLU A 132 -11.52 36.11 16.62
C GLU A 132 -10.80 37.40 16.18
N ALA A 133 -9.68 37.28 15.45
CA ALA A 133 -8.95 38.42 14.91
C ALA A 133 -9.79 39.18 13.87
N LEU A 134 -10.43 38.46 12.96
CA LEU A 134 -11.32 39.03 11.95
C LEU A 134 -12.52 39.74 12.61
N GLU A 135 -13.14 39.12 13.62
CA GLU A 135 -14.25 39.73 14.35
C GLU A 135 -13.85 41.05 15.02
N LYS A 136 -12.65 41.10 15.62
CA LYS A 136 -12.11 42.34 16.22
C LYS A 136 -11.87 43.43 15.18
N GLN A 137 -11.38 43.09 13.99
CA GLN A 137 -11.17 44.05 12.89
C GLN A 137 -12.50 44.60 12.34
N LEU A 138 -13.51 43.74 12.19
CA LEU A 138 -14.85 44.13 11.77
C LEU A 138 -15.51 45.06 12.79
N ARG A 139 -15.44 44.74 14.08
CA ARG A 139 -15.99 45.59 15.17
C ARG A 139 -15.33 46.96 15.25
N ARG A 140 -14.05 47.07 14.89
CA ARG A 140 -13.29 48.33 14.88
C ARG A 140 -13.47 49.14 13.59
N GLY A 141 -14.28 48.68 12.64
CA GLY A 141 -14.51 49.34 11.35
C GLY A 141 -13.24 49.49 10.50
N THR A 142 -12.20 48.70 10.80
CA THR A 142 -10.86 48.81 10.17
C THR A 142 -10.73 47.91 8.95
N TYR A 143 -11.66 46.95 8.77
CA TYR A 143 -11.67 46.03 7.65
C TYR A 143 -12.29 46.71 6.41
N ARG A 144 -11.47 47.00 5.39
CA ARG A 144 -11.89 47.63 4.12
C ARG A 144 -11.93 46.67 2.93
N ASP A 145 -11.41 45.45 3.09
CA ASP A 145 -11.33 44.45 2.02
C ASP A 145 -12.55 43.51 1.98
N SER A 146 -12.70 42.77 0.87
CA SER A 146 -13.68 41.68 0.78
C SER A 146 -13.28 40.54 1.71
N LEU A 147 -14.26 39.93 2.40
CA LEU A 147 -14.08 38.73 3.23
C LEU A 147 -13.25 37.64 2.51
N GLU A 148 -13.39 37.53 1.19
CA GLU A 148 -12.65 36.58 0.35
C GLU A 148 -11.13 36.74 0.38
N ASN A 149 -10.63 37.93 0.73
CA ASN A 149 -9.21 38.27 0.85
C ASN A 149 -8.76 38.39 2.31
N SER A 150 -9.62 38.08 3.30
CA SER A 150 -9.21 38.03 4.70
C SER A 150 -8.12 36.98 4.92
N GLU A 151 -7.21 37.25 5.87
CA GLU A 151 -6.24 36.25 6.34
C GLU A 151 -6.93 34.94 6.75
N TYR A 152 -8.10 35.05 7.39
CA TYR A 152 -8.98 33.94 7.73
C TYR A 152 -9.36 33.07 6.52
N MET A 153 -9.91 33.68 5.46
CA MET A 153 -10.30 32.92 4.26
C MET A 153 -9.09 32.36 3.51
N LEU A 154 -7.97 33.08 3.48
CA LEU A 154 -6.72 32.59 2.89
C LEU A 154 -6.19 31.36 3.64
N TYR A 155 -6.17 31.41 4.96
CA TYR A 155 -5.77 30.30 5.81
C TYR A 155 -6.67 29.08 5.64
N LEU A 156 -8.00 29.27 5.59
CA LEU A 156 -8.92 28.16 5.35
C LEU A 156 -8.66 27.48 4.00
N ARG A 157 -8.42 28.26 2.93
CA ARG A 157 -8.11 27.73 1.59
C ARG A 157 -6.77 26.99 1.58
N GLN A 158 -5.75 27.58 2.19
CA GLN A 158 -4.43 26.96 2.27
C GLN A 158 -4.49 25.65 3.06
N SER A 159 -5.07 25.67 4.26
CA SER A 159 -5.23 24.49 5.11
C SER A 159 -6.03 23.38 4.42
N HIS A 160 -7.06 23.75 3.67
CA HIS A 160 -7.84 22.80 2.87
C HIS A 160 -6.99 22.14 1.78
N GLN A 161 -6.19 22.91 1.04
CA GLN A 161 -5.29 22.37 0.03
C GLN A 161 -4.19 21.49 0.65
N GLU A 162 -3.70 21.84 1.83
CA GLU A 162 -2.69 21.06 2.55
C GLU A 162 -3.24 19.70 2.99
N ILE A 163 -4.44 19.64 3.60
CA ILE A 163 -5.03 18.37 4.01
C ILE A 163 -5.39 17.47 2.83
N LEU A 164 -5.79 18.04 1.68
CA LEU A 164 -6.02 17.26 0.46
C LEU A 164 -4.72 16.64 -0.09
N LYS A 165 -3.59 17.35 0.02
CA LYS A 165 -2.27 16.78 -0.32
C LYS A 165 -1.88 15.66 0.64
N GLU A 166 -2.22 15.80 1.91
CA GLU A 166 -2.02 14.74 2.91
C GLU A 166 -2.85 13.49 2.57
N GLU A 167 -4.12 13.64 2.21
CA GLU A 167 -4.95 12.53 1.73
C GLU A 167 -4.34 11.87 0.47
N GLU A 168 -3.97 12.66 -0.53
CA GLU A 168 -3.37 12.17 -1.76
C GLU A 168 -2.05 11.41 -1.51
N ARG A 169 -1.19 11.91 -0.61
CA ARG A 169 0.07 11.26 -0.22
C ARG A 169 -0.15 9.84 0.29
N ARG A 170 -1.19 9.62 1.09
CA ARG A 170 -1.54 8.33 1.68
C ARG A 170 -2.00 7.32 0.63
N TYR A 171 -2.87 7.73 -0.30
CA TYR A 171 -3.27 6.86 -1.41
C TYR A 171 -2.14 6.62 -2.42
N ARG A 172 -1.28 7.62 -2.65
CA ARG A 172 -0.08 7.46 -3.50
C ARG A 172 0.87 6.40 -2.93
N PHE A 173 1.16 6.46 -1.63
CA PHE A 173 1.95 5.44 -0.94
C PHE A 173 1.38 4.03 -1.17
N LEU A 174 0.07 3.87 -1.04
CA LEU A 174 -0.60 2.59 -1.25
C LEU A 174 -0.40 2.07 -2.68
N ALA A 175 -0.58 2.95 -3.67
CA ALA A 175 -0.40 2.62 -5.08
C ALA A 175 1.06 2.24 -5.40
N GLU A 176 2.03 3.04 -4.94
CA GLU A 176 3.46 2.80 -5.17
C GLU A 176 3.91 1.44 -4.62
N LYS A 177 3.53 1.11 -3.39
CA LYS A 177 3.88 -0.17 -2.76
C LYS A 177 3.31 -1.38 -3.50
N HIS A 178 2.06 -1.30 -3.97
CA HIS A 178 1.43 -2.39 -4.74
C HIS A 178 1.92 -2.47 -6.19
N CYS A 179 2.31 -1.35 -6.80
CA CYS A 179 3.01 -1.34 -8.08
C CYS A 179 4.34 -2.10 -7.97
N GLY A 180 5.12 -1.89 -6.90
CA GLY A 180 6.36 -2.63 -6.66
C GLY A 180 6.16 -4.14 -6.51
N LEU A 181 5.09 -4.55 -5.81
CA LEU A 181 4.71 -5.96 -5.72
C LEU A 181 4.38 -6.54 -7.11
N THR A 182 3.55 -5.84 -7.88
CA THR A 182 3.12 -6.26 -9.22
C THR A 182 4.31 -6.41 -10.17
N GLN A 183 5.25 -5.46 -10.12
CA GLN A 183 6.49 -5.51 -10.91
C GLN A 183 7.36 -6.71 -10.52
N SER A 184 7.49 -7.01 -9.23
CA SER A 184 8.26 -8.15 -8.73
C SER A 184 7.66 -9.48 -9.19
N LEU A 185 6.33 -9.60 -9.16
CA LEU A 185 5.62 -10.77 -9.67
C LEU A 185 5.76 -10.90 -11.20
N LEU A 186 5.60 -9.81 -11.94
CA LEU A 186 5.76 -9.81 -13.40
C LEU A 186 7.18 -10.21 -13.81
N PHE A 187 8.19 -9.70 -13.11
CA PHE A 187 9.59 -10.08 -13.34
C PHE A 187 9.79 -11.59 -13.16
N LEU A 188 9.25 -12.16 -12.07
CA LEU A 188 9.32 -13.59 -11.81
C LEU A 188 8.63 -14.41 -12.91
N ILE A 189 7.42 -14.01 -13.32
CA ILE A 189 6.67 -14.67 -14.41
C ILE A 189 7.48 -14.66 -15.70
N ASN A 190 8.04 -13.51 -16.08
CA ASN A 190 8.84 -13.39 -17.31
C ASN A 190 10.13 -14.20 -17.26
N LYS A 191 10.80 -14.27 -16.10
CA LYS A 191 11.99 -15.11 -15.88
C LYS A 191 11.66 -16.59 -16.12
N VAL A 192 10.50 -17.05 -15.66
CA VAL A 192 10.03 -18.43 -15.89
C VAL A 192 9.75 -18.69 -17.37
N PHE A 193 9.05 -17.78 -18.06
CA PHE A 193 8.74 -17.94 -19.49
C PHE A 193 9.98 -18.01 -20.37
N ILE A 194 11.01 -17.19 -20.10
CA ILE A 194 12.27 -17.20 -20.84
C ILE A 194 13.03 -18.53 -20.65
N HIS A 195 12.96 -19.14 -19.45
CA HIS A 195 13.59 -20.43 -19.19
C HIS A 195 12.82 -21.64 -19.75
N THR A 196 11.55 -21.49 -20.10
CA THR A 196 10.75 -22.52 -20.81
C THR A 196 10.74 -22.35 -22.33
N GLY A 197 11.29 -21.25 -22.85
CA GLY A 197 11.48 -21.03 -24.28
C GLY A 197 12.68 -21.84 -24.79
N HIS A 198 12.42 -22.93 -25.50
CA HIS A 198 13.41 -23.55 -26.37
C HIS A 198 14.07 -22.48 -27.27
N PRO A 199 15.40 -22.53 -27.52
CA PRO A 199 15.96 -21.80 -28.65
C PRO A 199 15.32 -22.41 -29.89
N THR A 200 14.50 -21.63 -30.59
CA THR A 200 14.06 -21.92 -31.95
C THR A 200 15.33 -22.07 -32.80
N GLN A 201 15.68 -23.32 -33.13
CA GLN A 201 16.47 -23.64 -34.32
C GLN A 201 15.55 -23.58 -35.54
#